data_AF-A0A7K9AKD9-F1
#
_entry.id   AF-A0A7K9AKD9-F1
#
_cell.length_a   1.000
_cell.length_b   1.000
_cell.length_c   1.000
_cell.angle_alpha   90.00
_cell.angle_beta   90.00
_cell.angle_gamma   90.00
#
_symmetry.space_group_name_H-M   'P 1'
#
loop_
_entity.id
_entity.type
_entity.pdbx_description
1 polymer ?
#
loop_
_entity_poly.entity_id
_entity_poly.type
_entity_poly.pdbx_seq_one_letter_code
_entity_poly.pdbx_strand_id
1 'polypeptide(L)'
;CSPPPPIGNSCFHSSCPSQAVCELMCFFLYQLGGATLLGVGIWVIVDGKSFFDIFGAISTSVLQVVNVSYFLIVIGAILVVIGFLGCCGAQKESKCLLMVFFTVVLIIFIAEVAAAVVALVYTGLAETLLTATVTPLLKEKFGKEPSLTQIWNVTMNELHCCGLNNYTDLTDSPWLQQYHTYPAPCCSGSQPCNETRAAASDVPGCFEQLLTEIRTNSGVVGGVAAGIAALEIASMTVAMYLYCRLDEK
;
A
#
# COMPACT_ATOMS: atom_id res chain seq x y z
N CYS A 1 -19.26 27.64 -28.84
CA CYS A 1 -19.70 26.61 -29.80
C CYS A 1 -21.19 26.77 -30.02
N SER A 2 -21.63 26.81 -31.27
CA SER A 2 -23.05 26.87 -31.67
C SER A 2 -23.82 25.64 -31.14
N PRO A 3 -25.14 25.74 -30.91
CA PRO A 3 -25.92 24.62 -30.39
C PRO A 3 -26.10 23.52 -31.46
N PRO A 4 -26.08 22.23 -31.09
CA PRO A 4 -26.47 21.15 -31.99
C PRO A 4 -28.02 21.04 -32.08
N PRO A 5 -28.56 20.46 -33.17
CA PRO A 5 -30.01 20.34 -33.38
C PRO A 5 -30.61 19.18 -32.56
N PRO A 6 -31.94 19.20 -32.30
CA PRO A 6 -32.64 18.10 -31.66
C PRO A 6 -33.09 17.07 -32.71
N ILE A 7 -33.15 15.79 -32.32
CA ILE A 7 -33.85 14.59 -32.89
C ILE A 7 -32.91 13.40 -32.60
N GLY A 8 -33.29 12.27 -32.02
CA GLY A 8 -34.57 11.77 -31.58
C GLY A 8 -34.35 10.43 -30.85
N ASN A 9 -35.39 9.99 -30.16
CA ASN A 9 -35.44 8.89 -29.20
C ASN A 9 -34.76 7.57 -29.63
N SER A 10 -33.92 7.05 -28.74
CA SER A 10 -33.85 5.61 -28.44
C SER A 10 -33.29 5.38 -27.03
N CYS A 11 -34.22 5.26 -26.09
CA CYS A 11 -34.13 4.54 -24.81
C CYS A 11 -32.88 4.77 -23.93
N PHE A 12 -32.86 5.89 -23.20
CA PHE A 12 -32.37 5.90 -21.79
C PHE A 12 -33.32 6.76 -20.94
N HIS A 13 -34.61 6.46 -21.07
CA HIS A 13 -35.65 6.99 -20.20
C HIS A 13 -36.26 5.83 -19.40
N SER A 14 -35.40 5.15 -18.62
CA SER A 14 -35.84 4.47 -17.43
C SER A 14 -35.46 5.36 -16.26
N SER A 15 -36.47 5.97 -15.65
CA SER A 15 -36.42 6.61 -14.35
C SER A 15 -35.42 5.91 -13.44
N CYS A 16 -34.46 6.64 -12.84
CA CYS A 16 -34.16 6.40 -11.44
C CYS A 16 -33.30 7.48 -10.76
N PRO A 17 -33.89 8.21 -9.80
CA PRO A 17 -33.20 8.51 -8.55
C PRO A 17 -32.48 7.29 -7.94
N SER A 18 -32.78 6.03 -8.31
CA SER A 18 -32.04 4.85 -7.83
C SER A 18 -30.65 4.61 -8.43
N GLN A 19 -30.23 5.23 -9.55
CA GLN A 19 -28.91 4.95 -10.14
C GLN A 19 -27.80 5.78 -9.49
N ALA A 20 -28.08 7.07 -9.26
CA ALA A 20 -27.24 7.91 -8.39
C ALA A 20 -27.25 7.43 -6.93
N VAL A 21 -28.37 6.86 -6.45
CA VAL A 21 -28.47 6.25 -5.11
C VAL A 21 -27.71 4.92 -5.03
N CYS A 22 -27.71 4.08 -6.07
CA CYS A 22 -26.89 2.86 -6.12
C CYS A 22 -25.39 3.19 -6.08
N GLU A 23 -24.95 4.22 -6.80
CA GLU A 23 -23.55 4.68 -6.77
C GLU A 23 -23.19 5.36 -5.44
N LEU A 24 -24.11 6.13 -4.84
CA LEU A 24 -23.97 6.63 -3.48
C LEU A 24 -23.83 5.47 -2.47
N MET A 25 -24.63 4.40 -2.61
CA MET A 25 -24.58 3.22 -1.75
C MET A 25 -23.24 2.46 -1.87
N CYS A 26 -22.69 2.34 -3.08
CA CYS A 26 -21.34 1.80 -3.28
C CYS A 26 -20.24 2.71 -2.67
N PHE A 27 -20.40 4.04 -2.74
CA PHE A 27 -19.49 5.00 -2.10
C PHE A 27 -19.55 4.94 -0.57
N PHE A 28 -20.73 4.72 0.03
CA PHE A 28 -20.88 4.50 1.47
C PHE A 28 -20.19 3.21 1.93
N LEU A 29 -20.20 2.14 1.11
CA LEU A 29 -19.42 0.93 1.39
C LEU A 29 -17.91 1.18 1.31
N TYR A 30 -17.44 2.02 0.39
CA TYR A 30 -16.03 2.43 0.33
C TYR A 30 -15.61 3.30 1.51
N GLN A 31 -16.49 4.21 1.97
CA GLN A 31 -16.28 5.00 3.18
C GLN A 31 -16.19 4.12 4.43
N LEU A 32 -16.97 3.03 4.49
CA LEU A 32 -16.84 2.02 5.54
C LEU A 32 -15.47 1.33 5.45
N GLY A 33 -14.97 1.01 4.25
CA GLY A 33 -13.61 0.49 4.05
C GLY A 33 -12.53 1.44 4.62
N GLY A 34 -12.54 2.71 4.22
CA GLY A 34 -11.59 3.70 4.74
C GLY A 34 -11.70 3.91 6.26
N ALA A 35 -12.92 3.95 6.80
CA ALA A 35 -13.16 4.07 8.23
C ALA A 35 -12.71 2.82 9.01
N THR A 36 -12.88 1.62 8.45
CA THR A 36 -12.36 0.38 9.06
C THR A 36 -10.84 0.36 9.06
N LEU A 37 -10.18 0.75 7.98
CA LEU A 37 -8.71 0.88 7.93
C LEU A 37 -8.18 1.86 8.97
N LEU A 38 -8.79 3.04 9.07
CA LEU A 38 -8.43 4.04 10.08
C LEU A 38 -8.73 3.53 11.50
N GLY A 39 -9.88 2.87 11.70
CA GLY A 39 -10.27 2.28 12.98
C GLY A 39 -9.32 1.16 13.42
N VAL A 40 -8.91 0.28 12.51
CA VAL A 40 -7.89 -0.75 12.77
C VAL A 40 -6.56 -0.09 13.11
N GLY A 41 -6.11 0.91 12.36
CA GLY A 41 -4.87 1.63 12.66
C GLY A 41 -4.89 2.26 14.07
N ILE A 42 -6.00 2.89 14.46
CA ILE A 42 -6.16 3.45 15.81
C ILE A 42 -6.22 2.34 16.87
N TRP A 43 -6.98 1.28 16.64
CA TRP A 43 -7.09 0.16 17.58
C TRP A 43 -5.71 -0.45 17.83
N VAL A 44 -4.92 -0.67 16.79
CA VAL A 44 -3.58 -1.24 16.91
C VAL A 44 -2.63 -0.34 17.73
N ILE A 45 -2.79 1.00 17.68
CA ILE A 45 -2.03 1.91 18.54
C ILE A 45 -2.52 1.89 20.00
N VAL A 46 -3.85 1.93 20.20
CA VAL A 46 -4.46 2.07 21.52
C VAL A 46 -4.37 0.77 22.32
N ASP A 47 -4.57 -0.37 21.66
CA ASP A 47 -4.59 -1.69 22.29
C ASP A 47 -4.02 -2.76 21.35
N GLY A 48 -2.76 -2.56 20.95
CA GLY A 48 -2.02 -3.51 20.12
C GLY A 48 -1.94 -4.90 20.75
N LYS A 49 -1.94 -5.02 22.09
CA LYS A 49 -1.88 -6.30 22.78
C LYS A 49 -3.11 -7.17 22.50
N SER A 50 -4.31 -6.63 22.62
CA SER A 50 -5.55 -7.35 22.28
C SER A 50 -5.62 -7.70 20.80
N PHE A 51 -5.07 -6.86 19.92
CA PHE A 51 -4.97 -7.17 18.49
C PHE A 51 -4.10 -8.42 18.22
N PHE A 52 -2.94 -8.54 18.88
CA PHE A 52 -2.08 -9.73 18.77
C PHE A 52 -2.71 -10.99 19.39
N ASP A 53 -3.45 -10.84 20.47
CA ASP A 53 -4.11 -11.97 21.13
C ASP A 53 -5.27 -12.55 20.26
N ILE A 54 -5.95 -11.72 19.46
CA ILE A 54 -7.05 -12.14 18.58
C ILE A 54 -6.55 -12.79 17.29
N PHE A 55 -5.49 -12.24 16.67
CA PHE A 55 -4.99 -12.72 15.38
C PHE A 55 -3.88 -13.78 15.49
N GLY A 56 -3.55 -14.18 16.72
CA GLY A 56 -2.46 -15.10 17.02
C GLY A 56 -1.13 -14.36 17.09
N ALA A 57 -0.33 -14.69 18.09
CA ALA A 57 0.97 -14.09 18.33
C ALA A 57 1.96 -14.42 17.20
N ILE A 58 1.86 -13.71 16.07
CA ILE A 58 3.07 -13.40 15.31
C ILE A 58 3.89 -12.56 16.28
N SER A 59 5.11 -12.99 16.56
CA SER A 59 6.02 -12.38 17.54
C SER A 59 6.56 -11.05 17.01
N THR A 60 5.66 -10.19 16.54
CA THR A 60 5.96 -8.82 16.15
C THR A 60 5.94 -7.96 17.41
N SER A 61 7.12 -7.54 17.85
CA SER A 61 7.29 -6.56 18.90
C SER A 61 6.43 -5.30 18.66
N VAL A 62 5.79 -4.82 19.72
CA VAL A 62 4.77 -3.74 19.72
C VAL A 62 5.22 -2.48 18.95
N LEU A 63 6.53 -2.24 18.82
CA LEU A 63 7.07 -1.02 18.21
C LEU A 63 6.93 -0.93 16.68
N GLN A 64 7.09 -2.03 15.92
CA GLN A 64 6.89 -2.03 14.47
C GLN A 64 5.41 -1.89 14.12
N VAL A 65 4.59 -2.54 14.92
CA VAL A 65 3.14 -2.52 14.81
C VAL A 65 2.66 -1.08 14.93
N VAL A 66 3.16 -0.34 15.92
CA VAL A 66 2.87 1.08 16.08
C VAL A 66 3.38 1.91 14.88
N ASN A 67 4.57 1.63 14.34
CA ASN A 67 5.09 2.34 13.16
C ASN A 67 4.28 2.09 11.87
N VAL A 68 3.96 0.82 11.56
CA VAL A 68 3.11 0.46 10.42
C VAL A 68 1.70 1.03 10.62
N SER A 69 1.21 1.07 11.87
CA SER A 69 -0.08 1.67 12.20
C SER A 69 -0.14 3.16 11.92
N TYR A 70 0.94 3.91 12.14
CA TYR A 70 0.98 5.33 11.74
C TYR A 70 0.79 5.49 10.23
N PHE A 71 1.43 4.66 9.40
CA PHE A 71 1.21 4.69 7.95
C PHE A 71 -0.23 4.30 7.59
N LEU A 72 -0.79 3.27 8.23
CA LEU A 72 -2.19 2.87 8.04
C LEU A 72 -3.17 3.98 8.43
N ILE A 73 -2.92 4.72 9.51
CA ILE A 73 -3.74 5.85 9.93
C ILE A 73 -3.65 6.99 8.91
N VAL A 74 -2.44 7.34 8.45
CA VAL A 74 -2.25 8.42 7.48
C VAL A 74 -2.96 8.09 6.17
N ILE A 75 -2.74 6.89 5.63
CA ILE A 75 -3.40 6.45 4.38
C ILE A 75 -4.92 6.37 4.60
N GLY A 76 -5.36 5.75 5.69
CA GLY A 76 -6.77 5.64 6.04
C GLY A 76 -7.46 7.00 6.19
N ALA A 77 -6.79 7.98 6.79
CA ALA A 77 -7.32 9.34 6.94
C ALA A 77 -7.47 10.04 5.57
N ILE A 78 -6.48 9.88 4.69
CA ILE A 78 -6.54 10.42 3.32
C ILE A 78 -7.73 9.80 2.56
N LEU A 79 -7.90 8.47 2.62
CA LEU A 79 -9.03 7.78 2.00
C LEU A 79 -10.38 8.25 2.55
N VAL A 80 -10.49 8.44 3.87
CA VAL A 80 -11.70 8.95 4.52
C VAL A 80 -12.03 10.38 4.05
N VAL A 81 -11.03 11.25 3.94
CA VAL A 81 -11.22 12.63 3.48
C VAL A 81 -11.64 12.67 2.01
N ILE A 82 -10.96 11.91 1.14
CA ILE A 82 -11.29 11.84 -0.29
C ILE A 82 -12.71 11.29 -0.48
N GLY A 83 -13.07 10.23 0.26
CA GLY A 83 -14.42 9.67 0.24
C GLY A 83 -15.49 10.67 0.75
N PHE A 84 -15.19 11.41 1.81
CA PHE A 84 -16.07 12.46 2.33
C PHE A 84 -16.30 13.58 1.31
N LEU A 85 -15.24 14.01 0.61
CA LEU A 85 -15.34 15.02 -0.46
C LEU A 85 -16.22 14.52 -1.61
N GLY A 86 -16.05 13.27 -2.04
CA GLY A 86 -16.90 12.65 -3.06
C GLY A 86 -18.38 12.60 -2.64
N CYS A 87 -18.66 12.13 -1.42
CA CYS A 87 -20.03 12.03 -0.89
C CYS A 87 -20.67 13.41 -0.70
N CYS A 88 -19.97 14.37 -0.08
CA CYS A 88 -20.47 15.73 0.10
C CYS A 88 -20.65 16.47 -1.22
N GLY A 89 -19.75 16.26 -2.20
CA GLY A 89 -19.87 16.82 -3.54
C GLY A 89 -21.15 16.36 -4.23
N ALA A 90 -21.49 15.08 -4.09
CA ALA A 90 -22.72 14.52 -4.63
C ALA A 90 -23.98 15.01 -3.90
N GLN A 91 -23.99 14.99 -2.56
CA GLN A 91 -25.16 15.42 -1.77
C GLN A 91 -25.46 16.92 -1.87
N LYS A 92 -24.42 17.75 -1.84
CA LYS A 92 -24.58 19.21 -1.91
C LYS A 92 -24.73 19.72 -3.34
N GLU A 93 -24.74 18.83 -4.33
CA GLU A 93 -24.79 19.20 -5.75
C GLU A 93 -23.75 20.29 -6.10
N SER A 94 -22.56 20.23 -5.47
CA SER A 94 -21.56 21.29 -5.56
C SER A 94 -20.49 20.96 -6.59
N LYS A 95 -20.54 21.67 -7.72
CA LYS A 95 -19.55 21.56 -8.81
C LYS A 95 -18.10 21.68 -8.34
N CYS A 96 -17.83 22.59 -7.40
CA CYS A 96 -16.49 22.82 -6.87
C CYS A 96 -15.94 21.59 -6.12
N LEU A 97 -16.73 21.00 -5.21
CA LEU A 97 -16.32 19.81 -4.46
C LEU A 97 -16.09 18.61 -5.38
N LEU A 98 -16.94 18.46 -6.40
CA LEU A 98 -16.85 17.39 -7.39
C LEU A 98 -15.60 17.50 -8.27
N MET A 99 -15.25 18.73 -8.68
CA MET A 99 -14.00 19.01 -9.41
C MET A 99 -12.75 18.76 -8.56
N VAL A 100 -12.77 19.12 -7.28
CA VAL A 100 -11.67 18.83 -6.35
C VAL A 100 -11.49 17.33 -6.20
N PHE A 101 -12.58 16.58 -5.98
CA PHE A 101 -12.55 15.11 -5.91
C PHE A 101 -11.94 14.50 -7.18
N PHE A 102 -12.45 14.88 -8.36
CA PHE A 102 -11.92 14.42 -9.65
C PHE A 102 -10.43 14.71 -9.81
N THR A 103 -9.99 15.93 -9.48
CA THR A 103 -8.60 16.35 -9.63
C THR A 103 -7.68 15.55 -8.71
N VAL A 104 -8.07 15.30 -7.46
CA VAL A 104 -7.28 14.51 -6.51
C VAL A 104 -7.15 13.06 -6.98
N VAL A 105 -8.25 12.42 -7.39
CA VAL A 105 -8.21 11.04 -7.90
C VAL A 105 -7.38 10.94 -9.18
N LEU A 106 -7.48 11.93 -10.09
CA LEU A 106 -6.65 11.97 -11.29
C LEU A 106 -5.15 12.04 -10.97
N ILE A 107 -4.74 12.84 -9.97
CA ILE A 107 -3.34 12.92 -9.54
C ILE A 107 -2.87 11.57 -8.99
N ILE A 108 -3.70 10.88 -8.21
CA ILE A 108 -3.37 9.55 -7.68
C ILE A 108 -3.19 8.56 -8.83
N PHE A 109 -4.13 8.49 -9.77
CA PHE A 109 -4.04 7.62 -10.95
C PHE A 109 -2.74 7.86 -11.75
N ILE A 110 -2.38 9.12 -11.99
CA ILE A 110 -1.13 9.46 -12.68
C ILE A 110 0.10 9.00 -11.88
N ALA A 111 0.08 9.18 -10.56
CA ALA A 111 1.16 8.75 -9.68
C ALA A 111 1.29 7.22 -9.66
N GLU A 112 0.18 6.49 -9.64
CA GLU A 112 0.16 5.02 -9.72
C GLU A 112 0.75 4.52 -11.04
N VAL A 113 0.35 5.10 -12.18
CA VAL A 113 0.91 4.75 -13.49
C VAL A 113 2.40 5.06 -13.55
N ALA A 114 2.84 6.22 -13.04
CA ALA A 114 4.25 6.58 -12.99
C ALA A 114 5.06 5.61 -12.12
N ALA A 115 4.55 5.26 -10.94
CA ALA A 115 5.17 4.28 -10.05
C ALA A 115 5.27 2.90 -10.70
N ALA A 116 4.22 2.44 -11.38
CA ALA A 116 4.21 1.18 -12.12
C ALA A 116 5.26 1.16 -13.25
N VAL A 117 5.38 2.24 -14.03
CA VAL A 117 6.40 2.37 -15.07
C VAL A 117 7.80 2.34 -14.47
N VAL A 118 8.04 3.07 -13.37
CA VAL A 118 9.34 3.08 -12.69
C VAL A 118 9.68 1.67 -12.16
N ALA A 119 8.74 1.00 -11.52
CA ALA A 119 8.93 -0.34 -10.99
C ALA A 119 9.22 -1.38 -12.08
N LEU A 120 8.58 -1.27 -13.25
CA LEU A 120 8.77 -2.23 -14.34
C LEU A 120 10.03 -1.97 -15.17
N VAL A 121 10.36 -0.71 -15.44
CA VAL A 121 11.44 -0.35 -16.36
C VAL A 121 12.79 -0.20 -15.64
N TYR A 122 12.77 0.29 -14.41
CA TYR A 122 13.98 0.73 -13.70
C TYR A 122 14.31 -0.15 -12.49
N THR A 123 14.05 -1.46 -12.56
CA THR A 123 14.37 -2.40 -11.47
C THR A 123 15.83 -2.33 -11.04
N GLY A 124 16.77 -2.27 -12.00
CA GLY A 124 18.20 -2.16 -11.70
C GLY A 124 18.58 -0.81 -11.08
N LEU A 125 17.93 0.29 -11.47
CA LEU A 125 18.13 1.58 -10.80
C LEU A 125 17.57 1.54 -9.37
N ALA A 126 16.39 0.94 -9.17
CA ALA A 126 15.80 0.77 -7.85
C ALA A 126 16.72 -0.05 -6.93
N GLU A 127 17.32 -1.12 -7.42
CA GLU A 127 18.32 -1.92 -6.69
C GLU A 127 19.50 -1.07 -6.24
N THR A 128 20.07 -0.26 -7.13
CA THR A 128 21.22 0.60 -6.80
C THR A 128 20.88 1.66 -5.75
N LEU A 129 19.71 2.31 -5.88
CA LEU A 129 19.26 3.33 -4.92
C LEU A 129 18.92 2.73 -3.56
N LEU A 130 18.25 1.58 -3.56
CA LEU A 130 17.95 0.83 -2.34
C LEU A 130 19.24 0.37 -1.66
N THR A 131 20.18 -0.21 -2.40
CA THR A 131 21.47 -0.63 -1.85
C THR A 131 22.23 0.55 -1.24
N ALA A 132 22.25 1.70 -1.92
CA ALA A 132 22.91 2.90 -1.42
C ALA A 132 22.24 3.49 -0.16
N THR A 133 20.95 3.25 0.06
CA THR A 133 20.18 3.85 1.16
C THR A 133 19.97 2.89 2.33
N VAL A 134 19.67 1.63 2.04
CA VAL A 134 19.21 0.62 2.99
C VAL A 134 20.38 -0.17 3.56
N THR A 135 21.39 -0.56 2.77
CA THR A 135 22.58 -1.24 3.30
C THR A 135 23.28 -0.44 4.41
N PRO A 136 23.59 0.88 4.25
CA PRO A 136 24.19 1.63 5.36
C PRO A 136 23.25 1.76 6.56
N LEU A 137 21.94 1.91 6.32
CA LEU A 137 20.93 1.96 7.37
C LEU A 137 20.89 0.66 8.19
N LEU A 138 20.97 -0.51 7.52
CA LEU A 138 21.06 -1.82 8.17
C LEU A 138 22.33 -1.93 9.00
N LYS A 139 23.49 -1.56 8.45
CA LYS A 139 24.76 -1.58 9.19
C LYS A 139 24.74 -0.67 10.41
N GLU A 140 24.10 0.49 10.36
CA GLU A 140 24.09 1.43 11.48
C GLU A 140 23.03 1.09 12.54
N LYS A 141 21.87 0.61 12.11
CA LYS A 141 20.67 0.56 12.96
C LYS A 141 20.15 -0.84 13.26
N PHE A 142 20.52 -1.86 12.49
CA PHE A 142 20.04 -3.22 12.73
C PHE A 142 20.62 -3.79 14.04
N GLY A 143 19.76 -4.19 14.97
CA GLY A 143 20.08 -4.57 16.35
C GLY A 143 20.09 -3.42 17.36
N LYS A 144 20.23 -2.17 16.91
CA LYS A 144 20.18 -0.96 17.77
C LYS A 144 18.79 -0.35 17.81
N GLU A 145 18.15 -0.21 16.66
CA GLU A 145 16.82 0.36 16.54
C GLU A 145 15.77 -0.78 16.47
N PRO A 146 14.96 -0.97 17.52
CA PRO A 146 14.04 -2.11 17.61
C PRO A 146 12.95 -2.12 16.54
N SER A 147 12.51 -0.96 16.05
CA SER A 147 11.55 -0.83 14.94
C SER A 147 12.14 -1.38 13.64
N LEU A 148 13.33 -0.92 13.28
CA LEU A 148 14.00 -1.34 12.05
C LEU A 148 14.40 -2.82 12.08
N THR A 149 14.98 -3.26 13.18
CA THR A 149 15.45 -4.66 13.35
C THR A 149 14.30 -5.64 13.16
N GLN A 150 13.14 -5.28 13.69
CA GLN A 150 11.97 -6.13 13.61
C GLN A 150 11.35 -6.14 12.22
N ILE A 151 11.25 -4.98 11.54
CA ILE A 151 10.75 -4.90 10.17
C ILE A 151 11.54 -5.85 9.30
N TRP A 152 12.86 -5.80 9.42
CA TRP A 152 13.75 -6.68 8.69
C TRP A 152 13.63 -8.14 9.12
N ASN A 153 13.44 -8.45 10.41
CA ASN A 153 13.20 -9.83 10.84
C ASN A 153 11.90 -10.41 10.24
N VAL A 154 10.81 -9.64 10.21
CA VAL A 154 9.56 -10.07 9.56
C VAL A 154 9.79 -10.24 8.07
N THR A 155 10.36 -9.25 7.39
CA THR A 155 10.66 -9.33 5.95
C THR A 155 11.51 -10.56 5.61
N MET A 156 12.59 -10.81 6.36
CA MET A 156 13.47 -11.96 6.15
C MET A 156 12.75 -13.29 6.41
N ASN A 157 11.84 -13.34 7.39
CA ASN A 157 11.10 -14.55 7.71
C ASN A 157 9.98 -14.85 6.68
N GLU A 158 9.21 -13.83 6.28
CA GLU A 158 8.09 -13.96 5.34
C GLU A 158 8.56 -14.22 3.91
N LEU A 159 9.64 -13.57 3.48
CA LEU A 159 10.20 -13.76 2.14
C LEU A 159 11.27 -14.87 2.10
N HIS A 160 11.64 -15.46 3.25
CA HIS A 160 12.73 -16.46 3.33
C HIS A 160 14.05 -15.99 2.71
N CYS A 161 14.46 -14.77 3.06
CA CYS A 161 15.64 -14.10 2.51
C CYS A 161 16.55 -13.57 3.63
N CYS A 162 17.74 -13.07 3.27
CA CYS A 162 18.69 -12.52 4.24
C CYS A 162 19.37 -11.23 3.74
N GLY A 163 19.27 -10.17 4.55
CA GLY A 163 19.77 -8.84 4.18
C GLY A 163 19.02 -8.26 2.98
N LEU A 164 19.48 -7.11 2.48
CA LEU A 164 18.88 -6.55 1.27
C LEU A 164 19.33 -7.35 0.05
N ASN A 165 20.64 -7.53 -0.07
CA ASN A 165 21.31 -8.23 -1.16
C ASN A 165 21.87 -9.57 -0.68
N ASN A 166 22.44 -9.62 0.54
CA ASN A 166 22.91 -10.85 1.17
C ASN A 166 23.19 -10.65 2.67
N TYR A 167 23.67 -11.70 3.34
CA TYR A 167 24.04 -11.65 4.76
C TYR A 167 25.12 -10.61 5.12
N THR A 168 25.97 -10.19 4.16
CA THR A 168 27.06 -9.23 4.42
C THR A 168 26.57 -7.82 4.73
N ASP A 169 25.33 -7.51 4.35
CA ASP A 169 24.65 -6.27 4.74
C ASP A 169 24.52 -6.15 6.27
N LEU A 170 24.59 -7.27 7.01
CA LEU A 170 24.44 -7.34 8.46
C LEU A 170 25.77 -7.50 9.21
N THR A 171 26.91 -7.70 8.53
CA THR A 171 28.19 -8.06 9.16
C THR A 171 28.70 -7.00 10.14
N ASP A 172 28.45 -5.71 9.90
CA ASP A 172 28.91 -4.62 10.77
C ASP A 172 27.81 -4.11 11.73
N SER A 173 26.66 -4.78 11.73
CA SER A 173 25.50 -4.28 12.47
C SER A 173 25.65 -4.44 13.99
N PRO A 174 25.06 -3.53 14.79
CA PRO A 174 24.95 -3.68 16.24
C PRO A 174 24.42 -5.05 16.69
N TRP A 175 23.58 -5.69 15.88
CA TRP A 175 23.11 -7.06 16.11
C TRP A 175 24.26 -8.07 16.21
N LEU A 176 25.16 -8.08 15.22
CA LEU A 176 26.26 -9.04 15.21
C LEU A 176 27.23 -8.76 16.36
N GLN A 177 27.45 -7.50 16.70
CA GLN A 177 28.29 -7.11 17.85
C GLN A 177 27.70 -7.60 19.18
N GLN A 178 26.38 -7.58 19.34
CA GLN A 178 25.71 -8.00 20.56
C GLN A 178 25.58 -9.53 20.66
N TYR A 179 25.10 -10.18 19.60
CA TYR A 179 24.71 -11.60 19.63
C TYR A 179 25.77 -12.54 19.04
N HIS A 180 26.77 -12.03 18.33
CA HIS A 180 27.83 -12.80 17.67
C HIS A 180 27.30 -13.86 16.67
N THR A 181 26.06 -13.71 16.20
CA THR A 181 25.38 -14.59 15.24
C THR A 181 24.48 -13.77 14.33
N TYR A 182 24.29 -14.23 13.09
CA TYR A 182 23.28 -13.69 12.18
C TYR A 182 21.86 -14.15 12.57
N PRO A 183 20.81 -13.45 12.12
CA PRO A 183 19.42 -13.87 12.28
C PRO A 183 19.15 -15.27 11.69
N ALA A 184 18.22 -16.03 12.29
CA ALA A 184 17.92 -17.41 11.87
C ALA A 184 17.55 -17.56 10.37
N PRO A 185 16.78 -16.65 9.74
CA PRO A 185 16.50 -16.74 8.31
C PRO A 185 17.75 -16.78 7.41
N CYS A 186 18.87 -16.18 7.85
CA CYS A 186 20.15 -16.17 7.14
C CYS A 186 20.86 -17.52 7.09
N CYS A 187 20.44 -18.49 7.90
CA CYS A 187 20.92 -19.87 7.84
C CYS A 187 19.76 -20.87 7.68
N SER A 188 18.74 -20.50 6.89
CA SER A 188 17.56 -21.35 6.62
C SER A 188 16.84 -21.84 7.89
N GLY A 189 16.80 -20.98 8.92
CA GLY A 189 16.19 -21.28 10.22
C GLY A 189 17.10 -21.99 11.23
N SER A 190 18.34 -22.32 10.86
CA SER A 190 19.29 -22.98 11.77
C SER A 190 20.03 -21.99 12.69
N GLN A 191 20.25 -22.39 13.94
CA GLN A 191 21.05 -21.65 14.92
C GLN A 191 22.06 -22.56 15.63
N PRO A 192 23.24 -22.04 16.06
CA PRO A 192 23.77 -20.70 15.82
C PRO A 192 24.15 -20.47 14.35
N CYS A 193 23.97 -19.24 13.87
CA CYS A 193 24.20 -18.84 12.48
C CYS A 193 25.47 -17.98 12.41
N ASN A 194 26.62 -18.65 12.29
CA ASN A 194 27.92 -17.99 12.15
C ASN A 194 28.15 -17.59 10.69
N GLU A 195 29.15 -16.74 10.45
CA GLU A 195 29.49 -16.26 9.10
C GLU A 195 29.72 -17.38 8.08
N THR A 196 30.46 -18.43 8.46
CA THR A 196 30.70 -19.60 7.59
C THR A 196 29.42 -20.34 7.22
N ARG A 197 28.44 -20.41 8.14
CA ARG A 197 27.14 -21.02 7.86
C ARG A 197 26.26 -20.13 7.01
N ALA A 198 26.24 -18.82 7.28
CA ALA A 198 25.50 -17.86 6.46
C ALA A 198 26.01 -17.86 5.01
N ALA A 199 27.33 -17.89 4.83
CA ALA A 199 27.96 -18.04 3.52
C ALA A 199 27.64 -19.39 2.85
N ALA A 200 27.62 -20.49 3.61
CA ALA A 200 27.34 -21.82 3.08
C ALA A 200 25.85 -22.10 2.79
N SER A 201 24.93 -21.33 3.40
CA SER A 201 23.49 -21.53 3.24
C SER A 201 22.94 -20.93 1.95
N ASP A 202 23.70 -20.05 1.28
CA ASP A 202 23.37 -19.44 -0.02
C ASP A 202 21.93 -18.86 -0.09
N VAL A 203 21.50 -18.23 1.00
CA VAL A 203 20.16 -17.63 1.11
C VAL A 203 20.12 -16.34 0.27
N PRO A 204 19.12 -16.16 -0.62
CA PRO A 204 19.04 -14.98 -1.48
C PRO A 204 18.77 -13.69 -0.68
N GLY A 205 19.19 -12.56 -1.25
CA GLY A 205 18.83 -11.24 -0.74
C GLY A 205 17.33 -10.96 -0.85
N CYS A 206 16.80 -10.17 0.08
CA CYS A 206 15.37 -9.86 0.11
C CYS A 206 14.88 -9.06 -1.10
N PHE A 207 15.73 -8.25 -1.74
CA PHE A 207 15.33 -7.50 -2.94
C PHE A 207 15.03 -8.44 -4.12
N GLU A 208 15.96 -9.35 -4.43
CA GLU A 208 15.79 -10.36 -5.49
C GLU A 208 14.63 -11.30 -5.20
N GLN A 209 14.51 -11.73 -3.94
CA GLN A 209 13.43 -12.62 -3.52
C GLN A 209 12.06 -11.94 -3.64
N LEU A 210 11.95 -10.66 -3.25
CA LEU A 210 10.73 -9.87 -3.43
C LEU A 210 10.34 -9.74 -4.92
N LEU A 211 11.30 -9.47 -5.81
CA LEU A 211 11.03 -9.41 -7.25
C LEU A 211 10.59 -10.76 -7.80
N THR A 212 11.19 -11.85 -7.30
CA THR A 212 10.81 -13.22 -7.67
C THR A 212 9.40 -13.54 -7.22
N GLU A 213 9.01 -13.15 -6.01
CA GLU A 213 7.64 -13.29 -5.51
C GLU A 213 6.63 -12.47 -6.32
N ILE A 214 6.95 -11.22 -6.66
CA ILE A 214 6.11 -10.37 -7.51
C ILE A 214 5.93 -10.98 -8.90
N ARG A 215 6.99 -11.54 -9.50
CA ARG A 215 6.92 -12.19 -10.82
C ARG A 215 6.11 -13.48 -10.77
N THR A 216 6.35 -14.30 -9.74
CA THR A 216 5.66 -15.58 -9.54
C THR A 216 4.17 -15.38 -9.30
N ASN A 217 3.81 -14.36 -8.52
CA ASN A 217 2.42 -14.00 -8.20
C ASN A 217 1.91 -12.82 -9.04
N SER A 218 2.51 -12.55 -10.20
CA SER A 218 2.20 -11.38 -11.03
C SER A 218 0.75 -11.30 -11.47
N GLY A 219 0.06 -12.44 -11.60
CA GLY A 219 -1.37 -12.48 -11.88
C GLY A 219 -2.23 -11.88 -10.76
N VAL A 220 -1.90 -12.18 -9.49
CA VAL A 220 -2.62 -11.63 -8.33
C VAL A 220 -2.31 -10.15 -8.18
N VAL A 221 -1.02 -9.80 -8.22
CA VAL A 221 -0.58 -8.39 -8.11
C VAL A 221 -1.17 -7.54 -9.23
N GLY A 222 -1.11 -8.01 -10.47
CA GLY A 222 -1.69 -7.34 -11.62
C GLY A 222 -3.21 -7.23 -11.53
N GLY A 223 -3.90 -8.26 -11.03
CA GLY A 223 -5.34 -8.24 -10.80
C GLY A 223 -5.76 -7.20 -9.76
N VAL A 224 -5.04 -7.09 -8.64
CA VAL A 224 -5.28 -6.06 -7.62
C VAL A 224 -5.05 -4.66 -8.21
N ALA A 225 -3.93 -4.45 -8.92
CA ALA A 225 -3.63 -3.16 -9.53
C ALA A 225 -4.67 -2.75 -10.59
N ALA A 226 -5.09 -3.68 -11.44
CA ALA A 226 -6.15 -3.44 -12.43
C ALA A 226 -7.50 -3.13 -11.77
N GLY A 227 -7.81 -3.79 -10.66
CA GLY A 227 -9.02 -3.50 -9.87
C GLY A 227 -9.03 -2.09 -9.29
N ILE A 228 -7.90 -1.65 -8.71
CA ILE A 228 -7.74 -0.28 -8.19
C ILE A 228 -7.93 0.74 -9.32
N ALA A 229 -7.20 0.58 -10.42
CA ALA A 229 -7.31 1.46 -11.58
C ALA A 229 -8.73 1.54 -12.15
N ALA A 230 -9.45 0.41 -12.22
CA ALA A 230 -10.84 0.37 -12.68
C ALA A 230 -11.78 1.14 -11.74
N LEU A 231 -11.59 1.03 -10.42
CA LEU A 231 -12.36 1.76 -9.41
C LEU A 231 -12.10 3.28 -9.52
N GLU A 232 -10.86 3.70 -9.71
CA GLU A 232 -10.53 5.11 -9.90
C GLU A 232 -11.18 5.68 -11.15
N ILE A 233 -11.07 4.98 -12.29
CA ILE A 233 -11.70 5.41 -13.56
C ILE A 233 -13.22 5.49 -13.43
N ALA A 234 -13.85 4.49 -12.80
CA ALA A 234 -15.28 4.52 -12.53
C ALA A 234 -15.66 5.75 -11.69
N SER A 235 -14.92 6.01 -10.61
CA SER A 235 -15.19 7.16 -9.73
C SER A 235 -15.05 8.50 -10.46
N MET A 236 -14.04 8.65 -11.31
CA MET A 236 -13.83 9.84 -12.14
C MET A 236 -14.95 10.02 -13.17
N THR A 237 -15.41 8.93 -13.78
CA THR A 237 -16.50 8.94 -14.76
C THR A 237 -17.80 9.41 -14.12
N VAL A 238 -18.12 8.89 -12.93
CA VAL A 238 -19.30 9.28 -12.15
C VAL A 238 -19.22 10.75 -11.75
N ALA A 239 -18.05 11.20 -11.26
CA ALA A 239 -17.84 12.59 -10.89
C ALA A 239 -18.05 13.53 -12.09
N MET A 240 -17.53 13.18 -13.26
CA MET A 240 -17.70 14.00 -14.46
C MET A 240 -19.15 13.98 -14.98
N TYR A 241 -19.81 12.83 -14.96
CA TYR A 241 -21.22 12.73 -15.33
C TYR A 241 -22.09 13.63 -14.44
N LEU A 242 -21.90 13.57 -13.13
CA LEU A 242 -22.65 14.39 -12.19
C LEU A 242 -22.31 15.89 -12.36
N TYR A 243 -21.05 16.24 -12.65
CA TYR A 243 -20.65 17.61 -12.94
C TYR A 243 -21.42 18.18 -14.14
N CYS A 244 -21.46 17.45 -15.25
CA CYS A 244 -22.20 17.86 -16.46
C CYS A 244 -23.70 18.02 -16.18
N ARG A 245 -24.31 17.09 -15.42
CA ARG A 245 -25.73 17.17 -15.05
C ARG A 245 -26.06 18.39 -14.20
N LEU A 246 -25.13 18.83 -13.35
CA LEU A 246 -25.27 20.06 -12.56
C LEU A 246 -25.02 21.31 -13.40
N ASP A 247 -24.34 21.20 -14.55
CA ASP A 247 -24.13 22.31 -15.48
C ASP A 247 -25.32 22.60 -16.38
N GLU A 248 -26.15 21.59 -16.61
CA GLU A 248 -27.43 21.73 -17.33
C GLU A 248 -28.56 22.37 -16.48
N LYS A 249 -28.41 22.45 -15.15
CA LYS A 249 -29.37 23.10 -14.23
C LYS A 249 -29.07 24.58 -14.06
#